data_AF-A0A1F6NV82-F1
#
_entry.id   AF-A0A1F6NV82-F1
#
_cell.length_a   1.000
_cell.length_b   1.000
_cell.length_c   1.000
_cell.angle_alpha   90.00
_cell.angle_beta   90.00
_cell.angle_gamma   90.00
#
_symmetry.space_group_name_H-M   'P 1'
#
loop_
_entity.id
_entity.type
_entity.pdbx_description
1 polymer ?
#
loop_
_entity_poly.entity_id
_entity_poly.type
_entity_poly.pdbx_seq_one_letter_code
_entity_poly.pdbx_strand_id
1 'polypeptide(L)'
;MQKNTKNKQDVTSLFKAVGIPGRFIITATNNTYEIDALEPKNNWLYPAFRGFQNLSTRLTKENKPTDTFVAIGTGQGLDAVGAYHILKPKNIIITDLHPAVVPITEKNFYQNIKNGSAAVMALTGNLCEPLRQNKITADIIYANLPNIPLSEADTILSGQLTSTFFDASRAPHSPSLLNAYLLGLQNAFLQDAHASLAPGGSVIINLGGRVPIALIQTMFADAGYTYQELYATFKLQTQPEWVLGGYARAEEKYKKRFDFYRYDAASARLGTKIFEENISAVKLKKLLEPFLINATSALKRCVYDHERVGHVVQIIRGLKKN
;
A
#
# COMPACT_ATOMS: atom_id res chain seq x y z
N MET A 1 8.41 22.88 -19.92
CA MET A 1 8.29 23.13 -18.48
C MET A 1 6.81 23.23 -18.11
N GLN A 2 6.19 22.16 -17.61
CA GLN A 2 4.84 22.25 -17.04
C GLN A 2 4.93 22.99 -15.69
N LYS A 3 4.10 24.03 -15.50
CA LYS A 3 3.97 24.72 -14.21
C LYS A 3 3.52 23.71 -13.17
N ASN A 4 4.32 23.48 -12.14
CA ASN A 4 3.94 22.73 -10.94
C ASN A 4 2.85 23.53 -10.19
N THR A 5 1.57 23.32 -10.53
CA THR A 5 0.45 23.85 -9.77
C THR A 5 0.35 23.10 -8.45
N LYS A 6 0.82 23.76 -7.38
CA LYS A 6 0.68 23.26 -6.01
C LYS A 6 -0.74 23.52 -5.53
N ASN A 7 -1.57 22.49 -5.50
CA ASN A 7 -2.92 22.60 -4.96
C ASN A 7 -2.93 22.09 -3.53
N LYS A 8 -3.48 22.90 -2.61
CA LYS A 8 -3.77 22.44 -1.26
C LYS A 8 -5.03 21.58 -1.31
N GLN A 9 -4.99 20.44 -0.64
CA GLN A 9 -6.12 19.53 -0.55
C GLN A 9 -6.43 19.24 0.92
N ASP A 10 -7.70 19.36 1.30
CA ASP A 10 -8.19 18.93 2.61
C ASP A 10 -8.52 17.43 2.55
N VAL A 11 -7.82 16.65 3.38
CA VAL A 11 -7.93 15.19 3.45
C VAL A 11 -8.47 14.73 4.80
N THR A 12 -9.10 15.64 5.55
CA THR A 12 -9.56 15.39 6.92
C THR A 12 -10.55 14.23 7.03
N SER A 13 -11.42 14.06 6.04
CA SER A 13 -12.39 12.96 5.99
C SER A 13 -11.73 11.58 6.05
N LEU A 14 -10.54 11.41 5.47
CA LEU A 14 -9.79 10.16 5.48
C LEU A 14 -9.37 9.76 6.91
N PHE A 15 -8.85 10.73 7.67
CA PHE A 15 -8.43 10.53 9.06
C PHE A 15 -9.64 10.34 9.98
N LYS A 16 -10.70 11.13 9.78
CA LYS A 16 -11.96 10.99 10.52
C LYS A 16 -12.61 9.62 10.31
N ALA A 17 -12.52 9.04 9.11
CA ALA A 17 -13.10 7.73 8.79
C ALA A 17 -12.51 6.58 9.64
N VAL A 18 -11.33 6.79 10.23
CA VAL A 18 -10.69 5.84 11.16
C VAL A 18 -10.59 6.37 12.59
N GLY A 19 -11.29 7.47 12.90
CA GLY A 19 -11.35 8.03 14.26
C GLY A 19 -10.14 8.85 14.69
N ILE A 20 -9.29 9.30 13.75
CA ILE A 20 -8.20 10.24 14.07
C ILE A 20 -8.76 11.67 14.02
N PRO A 21 -8.77 12.40 15.15
CA PRO A 21 -9.27 13.77 15.21
C PRO A 21 -8.27 14.75 14.59
N GLY A 22 -8.77 15.90 14.15
CA GLY A 22 -7.95 17.00 13.65
C GLY A 22 -8.39 17.49 12.28
N ARG A 23 -7.56 18.37 11.71
CA ARG A 23 -7.69 18.87 10.35
C ARG A 23 -6.42 18.55 9.60
N PHE A 24 -6.56 17.87 8.47
CA PHE A 24 -5.44 17.37 7.70
C PHE A 24 -5.45 18.00 6.31
N ILE A 25 -4.36 18.69 5.98
CA ILE A 25 -4.19 19.40 4.70
C ILE A 25 -2.85 19.01 4.13
N ILE A 26 -2.82 18.71 2.84
CA ILE A 26 -1.60 18.42 2.11
C ILE A 26 -1.41 19.38 0.94
N THR A 27 -0.17 19.45 0.45
CA THR A 27 0.15 19.97 -0.87
C THR A 27 0.27 18.79 -1.83
N ALA A 28 -0.62 18.72 -2.80
CA ALA A 28 -0.53 17.76 -3.90
C ALA A 28 0.33 18.32 -5.04
N THR A 29 0.94 17.43 -5.81
CA THR A 29 1.65 17.77 -7.05
C THR A 29 1.33 16.75 -8.12
N ASN A 30 1.68 17.06 -9.37
CA ASN A 30 1.55 16.12 -10.50
C ASN A 30 2.38 14.83 -10.29
N ASN A 31 3.32 14.84 -9.33
CA ASN A 31 4.16 13.70 -8.99
C ASN A 31 3.62 12.88 -7.81
N THR A 32 2.39 13.14 -7.35
CA THR A 32 1.80 12.37 -6.26
C THR A 32 0.41 11.87 -6.62
N TYR A 33 0.01 10.74 -6.00
CA TYR A 33 -1.30 10.12 -6.20
C TYR A 33 -2.43 11.05 -5.76
N GLU A 34 -3.47 11.18 -6.58
CA GLU A 34 -4.63 12.00 -6.23
C GLU A 34 -5.47 11.32 -5.15
N ILE A 35 -5.73 12.02 -4.05
CA ILE A 35 -6.50 11.47 -2.95
C ILE A 35 -7.98 11.70 -3.19
N ASP A 36 -8.75 10.62 -3.32
CA ASP A 36 -10.19 10.71 -3.15
C ASP A 36 -10.51 10.82 -1.65
N ALA A 37 -10.88 12.05 -1.24
CA ALA A 37 -11.29 12.35 0.13
C ALA A 37 -12.81 12.20 0.33
N LEU A 38 -13.60 12.04 -0.74
CA LEU A 38 -15.05 11.90 -0.65
C LEU A 38 -15.46 10.47 -0.29
N GLU A 39 -14.68 9.49 -0.75
CA GLU A 39 -14.89 8.07 -0.45
C GLU A 39 -13.69 7.46 0.29
N PRO A 40 -13.45 7.81 1.58
CA PRO A 40 -12.28 7.35 2.34
C PRO A 40 -12.04 5.84 2.29
N LYS A 41 -13.12 5.04 2.35
CA LYS A 41 -13.06 3.57 2.34
C LYS A 41 -12.50 2.99 1.04
N ASN A 42 -12.58 3.76 -0.06
CA ASN A 42 -11.98 3.41 -1.34
C ASN A 42 -10.55 3.95 -1.49
N ASN A 43 -10.01 4.67 -0.50
CA ASN A 43 -8.61 5.09 -0.50
C ASN A 43 -7.72 3.96 0.06
N TRP A 44 -6.48 3.84 -0.43
CA TRP A 44 -5.50 2.87 0.10
C TRP A 44 -5.05 3.15 1.53
N LEU A 45 -5.15 4.40 1.98
CA LEU A 45 -4.78 4.81 3.34
C LEU A 45 -5.79 4.33 4.39
N TYR A 46 -7.07 4.16 4.03
CA TYR A 46 -8.08 3.64 4.96
C TYR A 46 -7.73 2.25 5.49
N PRO A 47 -7.50 1.21 4.65
CA PRO A 47 -7.09 -0.09 5.17
C PRO A 47 -5.73 0.00 5.88
N ALA A 48 -4.78 0.82 5.41
CA ALA A 48 -3.48 1.00 6.08
C ALA A 48 -3.64 1.47 7.52
N PHE A 49 -4.45 2.50 7.76
CA PHE A 49 -4.72 3.03 9.10
C PHE A 49 -5.44 2.01 10.00
N ARG A 50 -6.41 1.26 9.46
CA ARG A 50 -7.04 0.15 10.19
C ARG A 50 -6.03 -0.92 10.56
N GLY A 51 -5.12 -1.24 9.64
CA GLY A 51 -3.98 -2.14 9.89
C GLY A 51 -3.06 -1.63 10.99
N PHE A 52 -2.73 -0.33 11.00
CA PHE A 52 -1.93 0.28 12.06
C PHE A 52 -2.63 0.25 13.43
N GLN A 53 -3.95 0.43 13.50
CA GLN A 53 -4.71 0.33 14.76
C GLN A 53 -4.65 -1.10 15.33
N ASN A 54 -4.83 -2.09 14.46
CA ASN A 54 -4.71 -3.50 14.82
C ASN A 54 -3.27 -3.86 15.21
N LEU A 55 -2.27 -3.29 14.53
CA LEU A 55 -0.86 -3.45 14.88
C LEU A 55 -0.53 -2.84 16.25
N SER A 56 -0.96 -1.61 16.52
CA SER A 56 -0.76 -0.90 17.80
C SER A 56 -1.29 -1.72 18.98
N THR A 57 -2.48 -2.30 18.82
CA THR A 57 -3.09 -3.19 19.81
C THR A 57 -2.23 -4.45 20.05
N ARG A 58 -1.68 -5.04 18.98
CA ARG A 58 -0.80 -6.22 19.10
C ARG A 58 0.54 -5.89 19.73
N LEU A 59 1.20 -4.83 19.30
CA LEU A 59 2.52 -4.43 19.83
C LEU A 59 2.45 -4.08 21.31
N THR A 60 1.37 -3.44 21.76
CA THR A 60 1.10 -3.22 23.20
C THR A 60 1.02 -4.55 23.96
N LYS A 61 0.27 -5.54 23.44
CA LYS A 61 0.15 -6.87 24.06
C LYS A 61 1.47 -7.66 24.05
N GLU A 62 2.26 -7.49 23.00
CA GLU A 62 3.58 -8.13 22.83
C GLU A 62 4.70 -7.40 23.57
N ASN A 63 4.43 -6.24 24.19
CA ASN A 63 5.41 -5.32 24.78
C ASN A 63 6.58 -5.02 23.82
N LYS A 64 6.27 -4.71 22.56
CA LYS A 64 7.26 -4.40 21.52
C LYS A 64 7.40 -2.91 21.26
N PRO A 65 8.62 -2.43 20.96
CA PRO A 65 8.86 -1.02 20.67
C PRO A 65 8.24 -0.60 19.35
N THR A 66 7.93 0.70 19.27
CA THR A 66 7.49 1.40 18.05
C THR A 66 8.31 2.66 17.81
N ASP A 67 9.52 2.74 18.36
CA ASP A 67 10.29 3.97 18.42
C ASP A 67 10.66 4.47 17.02
N THR A 68 11.00 3.58 16.09
CA THR A 68 11.39 3.94 14.72
C THR A 68 10.45 3.33 13.68
N PHE A 69 9.68 4.19 13.02
CA PHE A 69 8.79 3.85 11.92
C PHE A 69 9.35 4.36 10.59
N VAL A 70 9.30 3.52 9.56
CA VAL A 70 9.71 3.89 8.20
C VAL A 70 8.55 3.71 7.23
N ALA A 71 8.26 4.73 6.41
CA ALA A 71 7.36 4.61 5.26
C ALA A 71 8.15 4.65 3.95
N ILE A 72 8.06 3.58 3.16
CA ILE A 72 8.73 3.42 1.87
C ILE A 72 7.78 3.78 0.72
N GLY A 73 8.22 4.65 -0.18
CA GLY A 73 7.42 5.09 -1.33
C GLY A 73 6.16 5.85 -0.89
N THR A 74 6.30 6.71 0.11
CA THR A 74 5.16 7.34 0.81
C THR A 74 4.39 8.35 -0.03
N GLY A 75 4.97 8.86 -1.12
CA GLY A 75 4.33 9.87 -1.97
C GLY A 75 4.01 11.14 -1.18
N GLN A 76 2.76 11.32 -0.76
CA GLN A 76 2.32 12.54 -0.07
C GLN A 76 2.62 12.58 1.43
N GLY A 77 3.08 11.49 2.04
CA GLY A 77 3.45 11.47 3.47
C GLY A 77 2.33 11.06 4.43
N LEU A 78 1.13 10.75 3.93
CA LEU A 78 -0.03 10.57 4.80
C LEU A 78 -0.05 9.25 5.58
N ASP A 79 0.58 8.20 5.05
CA ASP A 79 0.82 6.97 5.80
C ASP A 79 1.70 7.23 7.03
N ALA A 80 2.76 8.03 6.89
CA ALA A 80 3.62 8.46 7.98
C ALA A 80 2.88 9.35 9.00
N VAL A 81 2.02 10.27 8.53
CA VAL A 81 1.14 11.05 9.42
C VAL A 81 0.18 10.13 10.19
N GLY A 82 -0.44 9.17 9.51
CA GLY A 82 -1.31 8.19 10.17
C GLY A 82 -0.56 7.33 11.19
N ALA A 83 0.63 6.86 10.85
CA ALA A 83 1.50 6.12 11.75
C ALA A 83 1.90 6.96 12.97
N TYR A 84 2.20 8.25 12.79
CA TYR A 84 2.47 9.17 13.90
C TYR A 84 1.32 9.19 14.92
N HIS A 85 0.08 9.35 14.45
CA HIS A 85 -1.08 9.40 15.34
C HIS A 85 -1.45 8.05 15.97
N ILE A 86 -1.23 6.94 15.27
CA ILE A 86 -1.70 5.61 15.71
C ILE A 86 -0.63 4.83 16.50
N LEU A 87 0.61 4.82 15.99
CA LEU A 87 1.72 4.03 16.53
C LEU A 87 2.62 4.84 17.47
N LYS A 88 2.52 6.17 17.42
CA LYS A 88 3.28 7.13 18.24
C LYS A 88 4.81 6.90 18.24
N PRO A 89 5.45 6.69 17.07
CA PRO A 89 6.90 6.56 16.98
C PRO A 89 7.61 7.85 17.41
N LYS A 90 8.84 7.69 17.91
CA LYS A 90 9.76 8.79 18.23
C LYS A 90 10.52 9.27 17.00
N ASN A 91 10.80 8.36 16.07
CA ASN A 91 11.52 8.61 14.84
C ASN A 91 10.67 8.15 13.65
N ILE A 92 10.53 9.02 12.65
CA ILE A 92 9.84 8.75 11.41
C ILE A 92 10.82 8.95 10.26
N ILE A 93 11.02 7.90 9.47
CA ILE A 93 11.78 7.99 8.24
C ILE A 93 10.82 7.84 7.07
N ILE A 94 10.85 8.81 6.17
CA ILE A 94 10.07 8.79 4.95
C ILE A 94 11.03 8.63 3.77
N THR A 95 10.73 7.68 2.89
CA THR A 95 11.50 7.51 1.66
C THR A 95 10.60 7.58 0.45
N ASP A 96 11.14 8.15 -0.63
CA ASP A 96 10.52 8.08 -1.94
C ASP A 96 11.60 7.92 -3.00
N LEU A 97 11.22 7.36 -4.14
CA LEU A 97 12.10 7.22 -5.28
C LEU A 97 12.43 8.59 -5.89
N HIS A 98 11.45 9.51 -5.89
CA HIS A 98 11.57 10.77 -6.61
C HIS A 98 12.10 11.88 -5.70
N PRO A 99 13.29 12.46 -6.00
CA PRO A 99 13.86 13.52 -5.17
C PRO A 99 12.97 14.77 -5.11
N ALA A 100 12.12 15.00 -6.12
CA ALA A 100 11.16 16.09 -6.13
C ALA A 100 9.95 15.87 -5.19
N VAL A 101 9.67 14.62 -4.80
CA VAL A 101 8.55 14.26 -3.91
C VAL A 101 8.95 14.41 -2.45
N VAL A 102 10.16 13.96 -2.10
CA VAL A 102 10.66 13.89 -0.71
C VAL A 102 10.49 15.21 0.09
N PRO A 103 10.89 16.40 -0.41
CA PRO A 103 10.69 17.66 0.33
C PRO A 103 9.21 18.02 0.54
N ILE A 104 8.33 17.57 -0.36
CA ILE A 104 6.89 17.83 -0.29
C ILE A 104 6.25 16.92 0.74
N THR A 105 6.65 15.64 0.75
CA THR A 105 6.28 14.67 1.77
C THR A 105 6.64 15.16 3.17
N GLU A 106 7.88 15.61 3.36
CA GLU A 106 8.37 16.13 4.63
C GLU A 106 7.55 17.36 5.08
N LYS A 107 7.34 18.32 4.16
CA LYS A 107 6.51 19.48 4.44
C LYS A 107 5.07 19.10 4.82
N ASN A 108 4.47 18.16 4.09
CA ASN A 108 3.13 17.67 4.38
C ASN A 108 3.07 17.01 5.75
N PHE A 109 4.09 16.25 6.14
CA PHE A 109 4.17 15.64 7.45
C PHE A 109 4.15 16.70 8.55
N TYR A 110 5.11 17.64 8.56
CA TYR A 110 5.19 18.69 9.58
C TYR A 110 3.95 19.58 9.66
N GLN A 111 3.31 19.84 8.52
CA GLN A 111 2.07 20.63 8.49
C GLN A 111 0.92 19.98 9.27
N ASN A 112 0.90 18.64 9.35
CA ASN A 112 -0.19 17.85 9.93
C ASN A 112 0.08 17.34 11.34
N ILE A 113 1.32 17.40 11.82
CA ILE A 113 1.72 16.95 13.16
C ILE A 113 2.08 18.12 14.08
N LYS A 114 1.35 19.24 13.99
CA LYS A 114 1.65 20.47 14.75
C LYS A 114 1.85 20.16 16.25
N ASN A 115 2.99 20.59 16.80
CA ASN A 115 3.46 20.33 18.17
C ASN A 115 3.96 18.90 18.45
N GLY A 116 4.20 18.09 17.42
CA GLY A 116 4.80 16.77 17.58
C GLY A 116 6.29 16.83 17.89
N SER A 117 6.75 15.87 18.69
CA SER A 117 8.17 15.72 19.07
C SER A 117 8.92 14.66 18.25
N ALA A 118 8.27 14.04 17.25
CA ALA A 118 8.92 13.01 16.46
C ALA A 118 10.03 13.61 15.58
N ALA A 119 11.23 13.02 15.63
CA ALA A 119 12.30 13.33 14.71
C ALA A 119 11.96 12.76 13.33
N VAL A 120 12.11 13.57 12.28
CA VAL A 120 11.82 13.16 10.90
C VAL A 120 13.09 13.16 10.08
N MET A 121 13.28 12.10 9.30
CA MET A 121 14.33 12.02 8.28
C MET A 121 13.70 11.70 6.93
N ALA A 122 14.01 12.50 5.91
CA ALA A 122 13.48 12.34 4.58
C ALA A 122 14.59 11.94 3.61
N LEU A 123 14.46 10.78 2.96
CA LEU A 123 15.51 10.19 2.12
C LEU A 123 14.99 9.86 0.72
N THR A 124 15.87 9.96 -0.27
CA THR A 124 15.56 9.55 -1.65
C THR A 124 16.25 8.23 -1.97
N GLY A 125 15.54 7.28 -2.59
CA GLY A 125 16.16 6.10 -3.18
C GLY A 125 15.21 4.93 -3.37
N ASN A 126 15.76 3.78 -3.77
CA ASN A 126 14.98 2.60 -4.10
C ASN A 126 14.75 1.72 -2.85
N LEU A 127 13.48 1.40 -2.56
CA LEU A 127 13.10 0.52 -1.45
C LEU A 127 13.83 0.89 -0.14
N CYS A 128 14.55 -0.06 0.48
CA CYS A 128 15.28 0.14 1.73
C CYS A 128 16.77 0.49 1.52
N GLU A 129 17.21 0.73 0.29
CA GLU A 129 18.60 1.15 0.01
C GLU A 129 19.00 2.38 0.85
N PRO A 130 18.19 3.45 0.97
CA PRO A 130 18.57 4.60 1.78
C PRO A 130 18.76 4.26 3.25
N LEU A 131 18.01 3.28 3.78
CA LEU A 131 18.17 2.84 5.17
C LEU A 131 19.53 2.17 5.37
N ARG A 132 19.92 1.28 4.45
CA ARG A 132 21.22 0.59 4.51
C ARG A 132 22.39 1.56 4.39
N GLN A 133 22.32 2.49 3.44
CA GLN A 133 23.36 3.51 3.23
C GLN A 133 23.55 4.39 4.47
N ASN A 134 22.47 4.71 5.18
CA ASN A 134 22.49 5.50 6.40
C ASN A 134 22.57 4.67 7.69
N LYS A 135 22.74 3.35 7.60
CA LYS A 135 22.81 2.40 8.73
C LYS A 135 21.61 2.51 9.69
N ILE A 136 20.43 2.78 9.14
CA ILE A 136 19.19 2.92 9.89
C ILE A 136 18.61 1.53 10.17
N THR A 137 18.28 1.29 11.43
CA THR A 137 17.53 0.13 11.89
C THR A 137 16.15 0.57 12.38
N ALA A 138 15.10 -0.13 11.95
CA ALA A 138 13.73 0.24 12.24
C ALA A 138 12.98 -0.84 13.01
N ASP A 139 12.02 -0.43 13.85
CA ASP A 139 11.09 -1.35 14.52
C ASP A 139 9.98 -1.76 13.55
N ILE A 140 9.54 -0.82 12.72
CA ILE A 140 8.46 -1.01 11.75
C ILE A 140 8.85 -0.38 10.41
N ILE A 141 8.76 -1.17 9.33
CA ILE A 141 8.89 -0.66 7.96
C ILE A 141 7.57 -0.94 7.22
N TYR A 142 6.94 0.09 6.68
CA TYR A 142 5.68 0.03 5.95
C TYR A 142 5.88 0.38 4.47
N ALA A 143 5.19 -0.32 3.58
CA ALA A 143 5.10 0.06 2.18
C ALA A 143 3.73 -0.23 1.55
N ASN A 144 3.34 0.63 0.60
CA ASN A 144 2.24 0.42 -0.34
C ASN A 144 2.80 0.57 -1.76
N LEU A 145 3.38 -0.51 -2.28
CA LEU A 145 4.13 -0.47 -3.53
C LEU A 145 3.25 -0.84 -4.74
N PRO A 146 3.53 -0.28 -5.93
CA PRO A 146 2.90 -0.70 -7.17
C PRO A 146 3.20 -2.18 -7.48
N ASN A 147 2.27 -2.86 -8.14
CA ASN A 147 2.43 -4.26 -8.54
C ASN A 147 2.73 -4.44 -10.02
N ILE A 148 2.34 -3.49 -10.87
CA ILE A 148 2.36 -3.69 -12.32
C ILE A 148 3.73 -3.23 -12.86
N PRO A 149 4.56 -4.09 -13.45
CA PRO A 149 5.77 -3.64 -14.12
C PRO A 149 5.38 -2.83 -15.37
N LEU A 150 6.17 -1.82 -15.68
CA LEU A 150 6.04 -1.07 -16.94
C LEU A 150 6.25 -2.01 -18.12
N SER A 151 5.46 -1.83 -19.17
CA SER A 151 5.78 -2.43 -20.46
C SER A 151 6.78 -1.56 -21.21
N GLU A 152 7.48 -2.12 -22.21
CA GLU A 152 8.40 -1.37 -23.08
C GLU A 152 7.70 -0.23 -23.84
N ALA A 153 6.38 -0.27 -23.97
CA ALA A 153 5.57 0.78 -24.59
C ALA A 153 5.18 1.92 -23.63
N ASP A 154 5.39 1.75 -22.32
CA ASP A 154 4.98 2.70 -21.29
C ASP A 154 6.17 3.55 -20.82
N THR A 155 6.21 4.84 -21.16
CA THR A 155 7.21 5.76 -20.60
C THR A 155 6.77 6.25 -19.22
N ILE A 156 7.63 6.14 -18.20
CA ILE A 156 7.40 6.78 -16.89
C ILE A 156 7.51 8.30 -17.06
N LEU A 157 6.39 8.99 -17.18
CA LEU A 157 6.39 10.44 -17.43
C LEU A 157 5.83 11.27 -16.26
N SER A 158 5.27 10.66 -15.20
CA SER A 158 4.69 11.39 -14.07
C SER A 158 4.54 10.54 -12.81
N GLY A 159 4.46 11.19 -11.63
CA GLY A 159 4.32 10.45 -10.37
C GLY A 159 2.95 9.81 -10.12
N GLN A 160 1.91 10.16 -10.90
CA GLN A 160 0.68 9.38 -10.94
C GLN A 160 0.93 7.98 -11.54
N LEU A 161 1.73 7.86 -12.60
CA LEU A 161 2.06 6.57 -13.19
C LEU A 161 2.96 5.73 -12.27
N THR A 162 3.86 6.35 -11.50
CA THR A 162 4.74 5.59 -10.58
C THR A 162 4.05 5.04 -9.34
N SER A 163 2.85 5.53 -9.02
CA SER A 163 1.99 4.93 -8.00
C SER A 163 1.30 3.64 -8.47
N THR A 164 1.22 3.43 -9.78
CA THR A 164 0.56 2.27 -10.40
C THR A 164 1.56 1.28 -10.98
N PHE A 165 2.64 1.80 -11.56
CA PHE A 165 3.64 1.04 -12.30
C PHE A 165 5.05 1.17 -11.69
N PHE A 166 5.91 0.18 -11.93
CA PHE A 166 7.32 0.23 -11.56
C PHE A 166 8.25 -0.33 -12.64
N ASP A 167 9.52 0.06 -12.57
CA ASP A 167 10.57 -0.50 -13.42
C ASP A 167 10.95 -1.90 -12.94
N ALA A 168 10.76 -2.92 -13.79
CA ALA A 168 11.02 -4.32 -13.49
C ALA A 168 12.48 -4.59 -13.07
N SER A 169 13.44 -3.77 -13.52
CA SER A 169 14.85 -3.86 -13.12
C SER A 169 15.07 -3.72 -11.61
N ARG A 170 14.08 -3.18 -10.88
CA ARG A 170 14.10 -3.02 -9.42
C ARG A 170 13.74 -4.28 -8.64
N ALA A 171 13.32 -5.34 -9.33
CA ALA A 171 13.06 -6.65 -8.76
C ALA A 171 13.81 -7.76 -9.53
N PRO A 172 15.12 -7.62 -9.76
CA PRO A 172 15.83 -8.44 -10.74
C PRO A 172 15.97 -9.90 -10.32
N HIS A 173 15.90 -10.18 -9.01
CA HIS A 173 16.09 -11.53 -8.43
C HIS A 173 14.80 -12.18 -7.94
N SER A 174 13.64 -11.63 -8.30
CA SER A 174 12.37 -12.18 -7.83
C SER A 174 12.04 -13.51 -8.54
N PRO A 175 11.60 -14.54 -7.78
CA PRO A 175 11.20 -15.82 -8.34
C PRO A 175 10.20 -15.69 -9.50
N SER A 176 10.34 -16.52 -10.53
CA SER A 176 9.50 -16.48 -11.74
C SER A 176 8.00 -16.59 -11.42
N LEU A 177 7.64 -17.43 -10.45
CA LEU A 177 6.26 -17.57 -9.98
C LEU A 177 5.72 -16.26 -9.39
N LEU A 178 6.50 -15.55 -8.58
CA LEU A 178 6.09 -14.27 -7.99
C LEU A 178 5.98 -13.19 -9.07
N ASN A 179 6.89 -13.17 -10.06
CA ASN A 179 6.79 -12.27 -11.21
C ASN A 179 5.54 -12.54 -12.06
N ALA A 180 5.19 -13.82 -12.27
CA ALA A 180 3.98 -14.21 -12.98
C ALA A 180 2.69 -13.73 -12.29
N TYR A 181 2.72 -13.58 -10.96
CA TYR A 181 1.64 -13.01 -10.15
C TYR A 181 1.83 -11.52 -9.81
N LEU A 182 2.75 -10.83 -10.48
CA LEU A 182 3.01 -9.39 -10.27
C LEU A 182 3.37 -9.03 -8.81
N LEU A 183 4.06 -9.95 -8.12
CA LEU A 183 4.53 -9.78 -6.74
C LEU A 183 6.05 -9.51 -6.66
N GLY A 184 6.72 -9.35 -7.79
CA GLY A 184 8.17 -9.21 -7.84
C GLY A 184 8.71 -8.06 -6.98
N LEU A 185 8.07 -6.88 -7.02
CA LEU A 185 8.50 -5.73 -6.21
C LEU A 185 8.23 -5.95 -4.71
N GLN A 186 7.13 -6.60 -4.36
CA GLN A 186 6.79 -6.91 -2.96
C GLN A 186 7.81 -7.89 -2.37
N ASN A 187 8.22 -8.90 -3.15
CA ASN A 187 9.28 -9.82 -2.75
C ASN A 187 10.62 -9.09 -2.55
N ALA A 188 11.04 -8.26 -3.52
CA ALA A 188 12.26 -7.49 -3.39
C ALA A 188 12.24 -6.60 -2.13
N PHE A 189 11.11 -5.94 -1.86
CA PHE A 189 10.92 -5.14 -0.65
C PHE A 189 11.06 -5.97 0.64
N LEU A 190 10.45 -7.15 0.72
CA LEU A 190 10.55 -8.01 1.90
C LEU A 190 12.01 -8.40 2.20
N GLN A 191 12.77 -8.77 1.17
CA GLN A 191 14.20 -9.10 1.29
C GLN A 191 15.00 -7.87 1.77
N ASP A 192 14.75 -6.73 1.14
CA ASP A 192 15.43 -5.47 1.45
C ASP A 192 15.15 -4.97 2.88
N ALA A 193 13.89 -5.07 3.32
CA ALA A 193 13.45 -4.66 4.65
C ALA A 193 14.08 -5.54 5.73
N HIS A 194 14.35 -6.82 5.45
CA HIS A 194 14.86 -7.76 6.45
C HIS A 194 16.20 -7.30 7.02
N ALA A 195 17.06 -6.74 6.16
CA ALA A 195 18.37 -6.22 6.54
C ALA A 195 18.31 -4.93 7.39
N SER A 196 17.22 -4.18 7.32
CA SER A 196 17.04 -2.88 8.01
C SER A 196 16.08 -2.96 9.21
N LEU A 197 15.54 -4.13 9.52
CA LEU A 197 14.69 -4.34 10.69
C LEU A 197 15.49 -4.73 11.93
N ALA A 198 15.14 -4.11 13.05
CA ALA A 198 15.58 -4.53 14.38
C ALA A 198 15.19 -6.00 14.65
N PRO A 199 15.88 -6.69 15.56
CA PRO A 199 15.43 -7.99 16.06
C PRO A 199 13.98 -7.92 16.56
N GLY A 200 13.12 -8.83 16.07
CA GLY A 200 11.68 -8.82 16.38
C GLY A 200 10.86 -7.69 15.73
N GLY A 201 11.48 -6.89 14.86
CA GLY A 201 10.85 -5.84 14.06
C GLY A 201 9.84 -6.38 13.05
N SER A 202 9.02 -5.49 12.51
CA SER A 202 7.88 -5.84 11.64
C SER A 202 7.94 -5.12 10.29
N VAL A 203 7.79 -5.87 9.21
CA VAL A 203 7.47 -5.29 7.89
C VAL A 203 5.96 -5.31 7.67
N ILE A 204 5.39 -4.21 7.18
CA ILE A 204 3.97 -4.08 6.89
C ILE A 204 3.78 -3.79 5.41
N ILE A 205 2.95 -4.59 4.73
CA ILE A 205 2.59 -4.35 3.33
C ILE A 205 1.09 -4.09 3.22
N ASN A 206 0.73 -3.05 2.48
CA ASN A 206 -0.62 -2.84 1.97
C ASN A 206 -0.72 -3.43 0.55
N LEU A 207 -1.46 -4.52 0.40
CA LEU A 207 -1.47 -5.33 -0.82
C LEU A 207 -2.89 -5.59 -1.32
N GLY A 208 -3.11 -5.44 -2.62
CA GLY A 208 -4.33 -5.97 -3.24
C GLY A 208 -4.35 -7.50 -3.25
N GLY A 209 -5.34 -8.10 -2.59
CA GLY A 209 -5.60 -9.54 -2.52
C GLY A 209 -6.14 -10.17 -3.82
N ARG A 210 -5.61 -9.74 -4.97
CA ARG A 210 -5.96 -10.23 -6.32
C ARG A 210 -5.31 -11.58 -6.64
N VAL A 211 -4.45 -12.08 -5.75
CA VAL A 211 -3.68 -13.33 -5.95
C VAL A 211 -4.08 -14.37 -4.89
N PRO A 212 -3.67 -15.65 -5.05
CA PRO A 212 -3.90 -16.66 -4.01
C PRO A 212 -3.27 -16.26 -2.67
N ILE A 213 -4.02 -16.39 -1.57
CA ILE A 213 -3.52 -16.02 -0.22
C ILE A 213 -2.34 -16.91 0.19
N ALA A 214 -2.39 -18.21 -0.15
CA ALA A 214 -1.30 -19.13 0.13
C ALA A 214 0.03 -18.68 -0.51
N LEU A 215 -0.01 -18.10 -1.72
CA LEU A 215 1.18 -17.56 -2.38
C LEU A 215 1.79 -16.39 -1.60
N ILE A 216 0.94 -15.51 -1.06
CA ILE A 216 1.38 -14.39 -0.21
C ILE A 216 2.04 -14.95 1.07
N GLN A 217 1.42 -15.93 1.72
CA GLN A 217 1.97 -16.55 2.92
C GLN A 217 3.34 -17.19 2.66
N THR A 218 3.50 -17.91 1.55
CA THR A 218 4.79 -18.47 1.10
C THR A 218 5.81 -17.37 0.84
N MET A 219 5.46 -16.30 0.13
CA MET A 219 6.36 -15.17 -0.13
C MET A 219 6.91 -14.55 1.17
N PHE A 220 6.08 -14.39 2.21
CA PHE A 220 6.55 -13.92 3.50
C PHE A 220 7.44 -14.96 4.20
N ALA A 221 7.08 -16.23 4.17
CA ALA A 221 7.85 -17.30 4.79
C ALA A 221 9.26 -17.42 4.18
N ASP A 222 9.35 -17.40 2.84
CA ASP A 222 10.60 -17.49 2.08
C ASP A 222 11.50 -16.27 2.30
N ALA A 223 10.91 -15.10 2.59
CA ALA A 223 11.64 -13.89 2.96
C ALA A 223 12.02 -13.81 4.45
N GLY A 224 11.85 -14.90 5.22
CA GLY A 224 12.27 -14.95 6.62
C GLY A 224 11.26 -14.33 7.59
N TYR A 225 10.00 -14.18 7.21
CA TYR A 225 8.96 -13.61 8.07
C TYR A 225 7.92 -14.62 8.53
N THR A 226 7.31 -14.35 9.67
CA THR A 226 6.06 -14.97 10.09
C THR A 226 4.89 -14.10 9.62
N TYR A 227 4.06 -14.64 8.72
CA TYR A 227 2.88 -13.96 8.20
C TYR A 227 1.83 -13.75 9.29
N GLN A 228 1.31 -12.53 9.38
CA GLN A 228 0.17 -12.18 10.20
C GLN A 228 -0.73 -11.18 9.47
N GLU A 229 -1.99 -11.54 9.23
CA GLU A 229 -2.97 -10.59 8.71
C GLU A 229 -3.31 -9.56 9.80
N LEU A 230 -3.24 -8.27 9.47
CA LEU A 230 -3.65 -7.18 10.35
C LEU A 230 -5.07 -6.72 10.03
N TYR A 231 -5.42 -6.60 8.75
CA TYR A 231 -6.72 -6.13 8.31
C TYR A 231 -6.99 -6.58 6.88
N ALA A 232 -8.26 -6.82 6.54
CA ALA A 232 -8.68 -7.06 5.16
C ALA A 232 -10.00 -6.33 4.88
N THR A 233 -10.19 -5.88 3.64
CA THR A 233 -11.42 -5.19 3.22
C THR A 233 -11.67 -5.41 1.73
N PHE A 234 -12.88 -5.06 1.28
CA PHE A 234 -13.24 -4.95 -0.12
C PHE A 234 -13.37 -3.47 -0.49
N LYS A 235 -12.80 -3.06 -1.63
CA LYS A 235 -12.89 -1.68 -2.12
C LYS A 235 -13.09 -1.62 -3.63
N LEU A 236 -13.59 -0.47 -4.10
CA LEU A 236 -13.65 -0.14 -5.52
C LEU A 236 -12.23 -0.09 -6.12
N GLN A 237 -12.07 -0.58 -7.33
CA GLN A 237 -10.87 -0.33 -8.13
C GLN A 237 -10.89 1.13 -8.59
N THR A 238 -10.03 1.95 -8.02
CA THR A 238 -9.75 3.29 -8.53
C THR A 238 -8.82 3.21 -9.74
N GLN A 239 -8.91 4.15 -10.68
CA GLN A 239 -8.08 4.16 -11.90
C GLN A 239 -8.13 2.84 -12.71
N PRO A 240 -9.33 2.29 -12.99
CA PRO A 240 -9.47 1.02 -13.72
C PRO A 240 -8.79 1.04 -15.10
N GLU A 241 -8.71 2.19 -15.75
CA GLU A 241 -8.09 2.40 -17.06
C GLU A 241 -6.60 2.06 -17.08
N TRP A 242 -5.88 2.32 -15.98
CA TRP A 242 -4.46 2.01 -15.85
C TRP A 242 -4.23 0.62 -15.27
N VAL A 243 -5.03 0.24 -14.27
CA VAL A 243 -4.79 -0.96 -13.47
C VAL A 243 -5.24 -2.24 -14.20
N LEU A 244 -6.44 -2.26 -14.77
CA LEU A 244 -7.02 -3.49 -15.31
C LEU A 244 -6.26 -3.99 -16.54
N GLY A 245 -5.79 -3.07 -17.40
CA GLY A 245 -4.98 -3.41 -18.57
C GLY A 245 -3.69 -4.13 -18.20
N GLY A 246 -2.98 -3.65 -17.17
CA GLY A 246 -1.74 -4.28 -16.71
C GLY A 246 -1.96 -5.70 -16.19
N TYR A 247 -3.00 -5.92 -15.36
CA TYR A 247 -3.33 -7.26 -14.88
C TYR A 247 -3.82 -8.17 -16.01
N ALA A 248 -4.66 -7.69 -16.94
CA ALA A 248 -5.15 -8.49 -18.07
C ALA A 248 -4.01 -8.98 -18.98
N ARG A 249 -3.04 -8.11 -19.30
CA ARG A 249 -1.84 -8.51 -20.05
C ARG A 249 -1.02 -9.56 -19.30
N ALA A 250 -0.90 -9.44 -17.98
CA ALA A 250 -0.22 -10.43 -17.16
C ALA A 250 -0.97 -11.77 -17.12
N GLU A 251 -2.31 -11.77 -17.07
CA GLU A 251 -3.11 -13.00 -17.17
C GLU A 251 -2.84 -13.71 -18.49
N GLU A 252 -2.86 -12.97 -19.59
CA GLU A 252 -2.63 -13.51 -20.93
C GLU A 252 -1.22 -14.07 -21.09
N LYS A 253 -0.21 -13.31 -20.65
CA LYS A 253 1.21 -13.67 -20.78
C LYS A 253 1.58 -14.88 -19.91
N TYR A 254 1.18 -14.86 -18.64
CA TYR A 254 1.64 -15.85 -17.66
C TYR A 254 0.63 -16.96 -17.35
N LYS A 255 -0.56 -16.91 -17.96
CA LYS A 255 -1.67 -17.84 -17.73
C LYS A 255 -2.02 -17.95 -16.24
N LYS A 256 -1.93 -16.83 -15.52
CA LYS A 256 -2.34 -16.69 -14.12
C LYS A 256 -3.64 -15.92 -14.04
N ARG A 257 -4.44 -16.19 -13.02
CA ARG A 257 -5.70 -15.48 -12.76
C ARG A 257 -5.47 -14.43 -11.67
N PHE A 258 -6.05 -13.25 -11.86
CA PHE A 258 -6.18 -12.23 -10.84
C PHE A 258 -7.64 -12.01 -10.47
N ASP A 259 -7.93 -12.05 -9.19
CA ASP A 259 -9.28 -11.98 -8.66
C ASP A 259 -9.78 -10.53 -8.58
N PHE A 260 -10.77 -10.22 -9.41
CA PHE A 260 -11.59 -9.02 -9.35
C PHE A 260 -13.05 -9.41 -9.08
N TYR A 261 -13.88 -8.44 -8.73
CA TYR A 261 -15.27 -8.72 -8.40
C TYR A 261 -16.19 -7.64 -8.95
N ARG A 262 -17.42 -8.01 -9.31
CA ARG A 262 -18.47 -7.05 -9.70
C ARG A 262 -18.84 -6.20 -8.49
N TYR A 263 -18.39 -4.94 -8.45
CA TYR A 263 -18.34 -4.14 -7.22
C TYR A 263 -19.73 -3.89 -6.63
N ASP A 264 -20.68 -3.49 -7.47
CA ASP A 264 -22.01 -3.05 -7.00
C ASP A 264 -22.81 -4.21 -6.42
N ALA A 265 -22.82 -5.35 -7.14
CA ALA A 265 -23.48 -6.57 -6.70
C ALA A 265 -22.85 -7.13 -5.42
N ALA A 266 -21.52 -7.15 -5.35
CA ALA A 266 -20.78 -7.58 -4.16
C ALA A 266 -21.04 -6.66 -2.96
N SER A 267 -20.98 -5.33 -3.16
CA SER A 267 -21.18 -4.34 -2.10
C SER A 267 -22.61 -4.38 -1.56
N ALA A 268 -23.61 -4.54 -2.42
CA ALA A 268 -25.00 -4.70 -2.00
C ALA A 268 -25.20 -5.96 -1.14
N ARG A 269 -24.51 -7.07 -1.47
CA ARG A 269 -24.58 -8.32 -0.70
C ARG A 269 -23.88 -8.25 0.65
N LEU A 270 -22.76 -7.52 0.71
CA LEU A 270 -21.91 -7.41 1.89
C LEU A 270 -22.38 -6.34 2.89
N GLY A 271 -23.03 -5.27 2.40
CA GLY A 271 -23.45 -4.13 3.23
C GLY A 271 -22.26 -3.42 3.89
N THR A 272 -22.50 -2.78 5.04
CA THR A 272 -21.45 -2.05 5.77
C THR A 272 -20.55 -2.95 6.63
N LYS A 273 -20.96 -4.22 6.86
CA LYS A 273 -20.29 -5.16 7.76
C LYS A 273 -18.81 -5.37 7.46
N ILE A 274 -18.42 -5.32 6.18
CA ILE A 274 -17.02 -5.50 5.75
C ILE A 274 -16.06 -4.41 6.25
N PHE A 275 -16.56 -3.26 6.66
CA PHE A 275 -15.75 -2.16 7.19
C PHE A 275 -15.73 -2.13 8.73
N GLU A 276 -16.73 -2.77 9.34
CA GLU A 276 -16.95 -2.76 10.79
C GLU A 276 -16.35 -4.00 11.45
N GLU A 277 -16.49 -5.16 10.81
CA GLU A 277 -15.97 -6.44 11.28
C GLU A 277 -14.55 -6.70 10.75
N ASN A 278 -13.64 -7.18 11.60
CA ASN A 278 -12.33 -7.68 11.18
C ASN A 278 -12.50 -9.06 10.51
N ILE A 279 -13.06 -9.09 9.30
CA ILE A 279 -13.23 -10.30 8.49
C ILE A 279 -11.88 -10.64 7.84
N SER A 280 -11.44 -11.89 7.95
CA SER A 280 -10.20 -12.32 7.31
C SER A 280 -10.29 -12.32 5.79
N ALA A 281 -9.18 -12.14 5.08
CA ALA A 281 -9.19 -12.14 3.62
C ALA A 281 -9.67 -13.47 3.03
N VAL A 282 -9.36 -14.60 3.66
CA VAL A 282 -9.85 -15.92 3.25
C VAL A 282 -11.38 -15.96 3.31
N LYS A 283 -11.96 -15.53 4.43
CA LYS A 283 -13.42 -15.48 4.61
C LYS A 283 -14.05 -14.48 3.65
N LEU A 284 -13.42 -13.32 3.44
CA LEU A 284 -13.91 -12.29 2.54
C LEU A 284 -13.92 -12.78 1.08
N LYS A 285 -12.86 -13.44 0.60
CA LYS A 285 -12.81 -14.03 -0.74
C LYS A 285 -13.89 -15.09 -0.93
N LYS A 286 -14.16 -15.91 0.10
CA LYS A 286 -15.27 -16.89 0.07
C LYS A 286 -16.65 -16.22 -0.04
N LEU A 287 -16.88 -15.14 0.71
CA LEU A 287 -18.14 -14.37 0.62
C LEU A 287 -18.33 -13.70 -0.74
N LEU A 288 -17.22 -13.36 -1.40
CA LEU A 288 -17.20 -12.67 -2.70
C LEU A 288 -17.20 -13.63 -3.90
N GLU A 289 -17.05 -14.93 -3.70
CA GLU A 289 -16.96 -15.95 -4.76
C GLU A 289 -18.10 -15.86 -5.81
N PRO A 290 -19.37 -15.61 -5.45
CA PRO A 290 -20.44 -15.45 -6.43
C PRO A 290 -20.27 -14.28 -7.41
N PHE A 291 -19.41 -13.31 -7.10
CA PHE A 291 -19.19 -12.09 -7.88
C PHE A 291 -17.83 -12.08 -8.58
N LEU A 292 -17.07 -13.17 -8.45
CA LEU A 292 -15.69 -13.27 -8.90
C LEU A 292 -15.58 -13.24 -10.43
N ILE A 293 -14.71 -12.38 -10.92
CA ILE A 293 -14.30 -12.24 -12.33
C ILE A 293 -12.76 -12.20 -12.40
N ASN A 294 -12.20 -12.49 -13.57
CA ASN A 294 -10.75 -12.35 -13.79
C ASN A 294 -10.41 -10.94 -14.32
N ALA A 295 -9.12 -10.58 -14.42
CA ALA A 295 -8.72 -9.24 -14.86
C ALA A 295 -9.17 -8.93 -16.30
N THR A 296 -9.12 -9.93 -17.19
CA THR A 296 -9.54 -9.80 -18.58
C THR A 296 -11.03 -9.47 -18.69
N SER A 297 -11.88 -10.16 -17.94
CA SER A 297 -13.31 -9.89 -17.84
C SER A 297 -13.59 -8.56 -17.15
N ALA A 298 -12.84 -8.21 -16.11
CA ALA A 298 -12.97 -6.92 -15.44
C ALA A 298 -12.67 -5.76 -16.40
N LEU A 299 -11.60 -5.85 -17.19
CA LEU A 299 -11.26 -4.86 -18.21
C LEU A 299 -12.40 -4.68 -19.22
N LYS A 300 -12.89 -5.78 -19.80
CA LYS A 300 -14.00 -5.74 -20.76
C LYS A 300 -15.24 -5.08 -20.16
N ARG A 301 -15.64 -5.48 -18.96
CA ARG A 301 -16.83 -4.95 -18.27
C ARG A 301 -16.69 -3.47 -17.94
N CYS A 302 -15.53 -3.02 -17.49
CA CYS A 302 -15.31 -1.60 -17.23
C CYS A 302 -15.33 -0.77 -18.51
N VAL A 303 -14.72 -1.26 -19.59
CA VAL A 303 -14.57 -0.50 -20.85
C VAL A 303 -15.86 -0.47 -21.66
N TYR A 304 -16.56 -1.61 -21.77
CA TYR A 304 -17.72 -1.76 -22.66
C TYR A 304 -19.06 -1.66 -21.95
N ASP A 305 -19.14 -2.16 -20.71
CA ASP A 305 -20.40 -2.22 -19.96
C ASP A 305 -20.51 -1.12 -18.88
N HIS A 306 -19.47 -0.29 -18.73
CA HIS A 306 -19.33 0.71 -17.67
C HIS A 306 -19.57 0.17 -16.25
N GLU A 307 -19.36 -1.14 -16.05
CA GLU A 307 -19.51 -1.76 -14.72
C GLU A 307 -18.34 -1.34 -13.81
N ARG A 308 -18.64 -1.07 -12.54
CA ARG A 308 -17.62 -0.89 -11.51
C ARG A 308 -17.09 -2.23 -11.02
N VAL A 309 -15.78 -2.33 -10.87
CA VAL A 309 -15.10 -3.54 -10.36
C VAL A 309 -14.35 -3.25 -9.08
N GLY A 310 -14.31 -4.23 -8.19
CA GLY A 310 -13.65 -4.15 -6.89
C GLY A 310 -12.61 -5.24 -6.72
N HIS A 311 -11.84 -5.12 -5.65
CA HIS A 311 -10.86 -6.12 -5.25
C HIS A 311 -10.73 -6.17 -3.72
N VAL A 312 -10.25 -7.30 -3.23
CA VAL A 312 -9.85 -7.45 -1.82
C VAL A 312 -8.54 -6.71 -1.60
N VAL A 313 -8.38 -6.09 -0.44
CA VAL A 313 -7.13 -5.50 0.06
C VAL A 313 -6.78 -6.16 1.39
N GLN A 314 -5.48 -6.36 1.61
CA GLN A 314 -4.91 -6.94 2.82
C GLN A 314 -3.81 -6.02 3.37
N ILE A 315 -3.85 -5.75 4.66
CA ILE A 315 -2.71 -5.26 5.41
C ILE A 315 -2.09 -6.43 6.14
N ILE A 316 -0.82 -6.68 5.83
CA ILE A 316 -0.10 -7.86 6.29
C ILE A 316 1.10 -7.40 7.09
N ARG A 317 1.30 -8.01 8.25
CA ARG A 317 2.53 -7.93 9.04
C ARG A 317 3.38 -9.16 8.77
N GLY A 318 4.63 -8.95 8.38
CA GLY A 318 5.69 -9.93 8.48
C GLY A 318 6.47 -9.67 9.76
N LEU A 319 6.40 -10.58 10.72
CA LEU A 319 7.27 -10.53 11.89
C LEU A 319 8.61 -11.18 11.53
N LYS A 320 9.71 -10.42 11.61
CA LYS A 320 11.05 -10.92 11.31
C LYS A 320 11.37 -12.13 12.20
N LYS A 321 11.75 -13.25 11.60
CA LYS A 321 12.29 -14.40 12.33
C LYS A 321 13.73 -14.08 12.74
N ASN A 322 14.12 -14.55 13.92
CA ASN A 322 15.50 -14.46 14.37
C ASN A 322 16.39 -15.40 13.57
#